data_AF-M1PF28-F1
#
_entry.id   AF-M1PF28-F1
#
_cell.length_a   1.000
_cell.length_b   1.000
_cell.length_c   1.000
_cell.angle_alpha   90.00
_cell.angle_beta   90.00
_cell.angle_gamma   90.00
#
_symmetry.space_group_name_H-M   'P 1'
#
loop_
_entity.id
_entity.type
_entity.pdbx_description
1 polymer ?
#
loop_
_entity_poly.entity_id
_entity_poly.type
_entity_poly.pdbx_seq_one_letter_code
_entity_poly.pdbx_strand_id
1 'polypeptide(L)'
;MGLVLALGCSLALAQVKVGVTVSATGPAASLGVPEKNTVDLLPREIAGQKIEYLVLDDASDTTNAVNNTRKLIAENQVDVVMGSTVSPNALAMIDVVAEARVPMIAFAASEKIVSPVDDKRRWVFKTPQSDRMMTEAIVEHMAANGVKTVGFIGFSDAYGESWYQSFSEAAAAKGLQLVVNERYNRTDTSVTGQVLKIVGAKPDAVLIAGSGTPAALPQKTLKERGYAGKIYQTHGVPTVR
;
A
#
# COMPACT_ATOMS: atom_id res chain seq x y z
N MET A 1 4.10 60.32 31.00
CA MET A 1 4.51 59.03 31.59
C MET A 1 3.97 57.94 30.67
N GLY A 2 4.78 57.48 29.72
CA GLY A 2 4.34 56.55 28.66
C GLY A 2 4.79 55.13 28.98
N LEU A 3 3.83 54.23 29.13
CA LEU A 3 4.07 52.80 29.34
C LEU A 3 4.21 52.12 27.96
N VAL A 4 5.44 51.80 27.57
CA VAL A 4 5.70 50.96 26.39
C VAL A 4 5.47 49.51 26.79
N LEU A 5 4.36 48.93 26.34
CA LEU A 5 4.09 47.50 26.47
C LEU A 5 4.93 46.77 25.42
N ALA A 6 6.05 46.17 25.82
CA ALA A 6 6.81 45.28 24.96
C ALA A 6 5.99 43.99 24.78
N LEU A 7 5.35 43.83 23.61
CA LEU A 7 4.84 42.53 23.18
C LEU A 7 6.04 41.61 22.94
N GLY A 8 6.41 40.84 23.95
CA GLY A 8 7.29 39.70 23.79
C GLY A 8 6.61 38.70 22.86
N CYS A 9 7.12 38.55 21.65
CA CYS A 9 6.77 37.45 20.76
C CYS A 9 7.28 36.18 21.43
N SER A 10 6.41 35.47 22.17
CA SER A 10 6.73 34.11 22.58
C SER A 10 6.90 33.29 21.31
N LEU A 11 8.08 32.69 21.13
CA LEU A 11 8.25 31.59 20.18
C LEU A 11 7.27 30.50 20.64
N ALA A 12 6.14 30.39 19.96
CA ALA A 12 5.20 29.29 20.19
C ALA A 12 5.90 28.00 19.76
N LEU A 13 6.48 27.30 20.74
CA LEU A 13 6.97 25.94 20.61
C LEU A 13 5.74 25.02 20.55
N ALA A 14 5.10 24.94 19.37
CA ALA A 14 3.98 24.05 19.16
C ALA A 14 4.51 22.63 18.93
N GLN A 15 4.24 21.73 19.88
CA GLN A 15 4.52 20.30 19.71
C GLN A 15 3.70 19.77 18.53
N VAL A 16 4.38 19.23 17.51
CA VAL A 16 3.73 18.62 16.35
C VAL A 16 3.38 17.18 16.69
N LYS A 17 2.12 16.80 16.45
CA LYS A 17 1.62 15.45 16.71
C LYS A 17 1.37 14.72 15.40
N VAL A 18 1.92 13.52 15.30
CA VAL A 18 1.79 12.67 14.13
C VAL A 18 1.12 11.36 14.54
N GLY A 19 -0.08 11.13 14.00
CA GLY A 19 -0.80 9.88 14.17
C GLY A 19 -0.33 8.86 13.15
N VAL A 20 -0.07 7.63 13.59
CA VAL A 20 0.39 6.54 12.73
C VAL A 20 -0.55 5.36 12.95
N THR A 21 -1.22 4.90 11.90
CA THR A 21 -1.99 3.64 11.93
C THR A 21 -1.37 2.67 10.94
N VAL A 22 -0.98 1.49 11.41
CA VAL A 22 -0.27 0.49 10.60
C VAL A 22 -0.79 -0.90 10.89
N SER A 23 -0.61 -1.81 9.93
CA SER A 23 -0.99 -3.21 10.04
C SER A 23 0.10 -4.02 10.75
N ALA A 24 0.33 -3.76 12.05
CA ALA A 24 1.34 -4.45 12.84
C ALA A 24 0.93 -5.89 13.18
N THR A 25 -0.36 -6.19 13.13
CA THR A 25 -0.90 -7.56 13.17
C THR A 25 -1.78 -7.86 11.94
N GLY A 26 -2.25 -9.11 11.86
CA GLY A 26 -3.05 -9.58 10.73
C GLY A 26 -2.20 -9.99 9.51
N PRO A 27 -2.85 -10.24 8.35
CA PRO A 27 -2.19 -10.78 7.17
C PRO A 27 -1.10 -9.88 6.56
N ALA A 28 -1.08 -8.58 6.87
CA ALA A 28 -0.07 -7.63 6.39
C ALA A 28 1.04 -7.33 7.42
N ALA A 29 1.12 -8.08 8.53
CA ALA A 29 2.10 -7.84 9.61
C ALA A 29 3.57 -7.79 9.13
N SER A 30 3.94 -8.54 8.09
CA SER A 30 5.30 -8.49 7.55
C SER A 30 5.68 -7.16 6.88
N LEU A 31 4.69 -6.31 6.58
CA LEU A 31 4.88 -4.94 6.11
C LEU A 31 4.76 -3.95 7.28
N GLY A 32 3.70 -4.07 8.10
CA GLY A 32 3.41 -3.09 9.14
C GLY A 32 4.30 -3.16 10.38
N VAL A 33 4.91 -4.31 10.70
CA VAL A 33 5.90 -4.41 11.79
C VAL A 33 7.15 -3.56 11.50
N PRO A 34 7.80 -3.69 10.31
CA PRO A 34 8.86 -2.76 9.91
C PRO A 34 8.46 -1.28 9.94
N GLU A 35 7.25 -0.95 9.47
CA GLU A 35 6.73 0.43 9.51
C GLU A 35 6.62 0.94 10.96
N LYS A 36 6.00 0.16 11.86
CA LYS A 36 5.91 0.46 13.29
C LYS A 36 7.28 0.69 13.91
N ASN A 37 8.22 -0.21 13.68
CA ASN A 37 9.57 -0.12 14.25
C ASN A 37 10.35 1.10 13.70
N THR A 38 10.04 1.54 12.48
CA THR A 38 10.68 2.72 11.88
C THR A 38 10.28 4.00 12.60
N VAL A 39 9.08 4.08 13.20
CA VAL A 39 8.64 5.25 13.95
C VAL A 39 9.60 5.58 15.11
N ASP A 40 10.22 4.56 15.72
CA ASP A 40 11.17 4.78 16.80
C ASP A 40 12.47 5.44 16.34
N LEU A 41 12.79 5.35 15.05
CA LEU A 41 13.98 5.92 14.42
C LEU A 41 13.73 7.31 13.82
N LEU A 42 12.49 7.79 13.81
CA LEU A 42 12.15 9.11 13.28
C LEU A 42 12.66 10.24 14.19
N PRO A 43 13.00 11.40 13.61
CA PRO A 43 13.47 12.55 14.37
C PRO A 43 12.41 13.01 15.37
N ARG A 44 12.82 13.24 16.62
CA ARG A 44 11.94 13.78 17.67
C ARG A 44 11.90 15.30 17.70
N GLU A 45 12.69 15.94 16.85
CA GLU A 45 12.70 17.38 16.65
C GLU A 45 12.97 17.71 15.18
N ILE A 46 12.18 18.61 14.60
CA ILE A 46 12.35 19.11 13.22
C ILE A 46 12.22 20.64 13.29
N ALA A 47 13.23 21.35 12.78
CA ALA A 47 13.25 22.81 12.74
C ALA A 47 12.97 23.48 14.11
N GLY A 48 13.45 22.90 15.21
CA GLY A 48 13.23 23.40 16.58
C GLY A 48 11.89 23.02 17.20
N GLN A 49 11.02 22.29 16.51
CA GLN A 49 9.73 21.83 17.01
C GLN A 49 9.81 20.35 17.39
N LYS A 50 9.31 20.01 18.59
CA LYS A 50 9.24 18.62 19.06
C LYS A 50 8.17 17.85 18.30
N ILE A 51 8.46 16.61 17.94
CA ILE A 51 7.55 15.71 17.25
C ILE A 51 7.13 14.57 18.17
N GLU A 52 5.83 14.42 18.37
CA GLU A 52 5.22 13.29 19.07
C GLU A 52 4.57 12.35 18.06
N TYR A 53 4.91 11.06 18.14
CA TYR A 53 4.32 10.04 17.28
C TYR A 53 3.40 9.15 18.12
N LEU A 54 2.15 9.00 17.69
CA LEU A 54 1.17 8.11 18.30
C LEU A 54 0.88 6.95 17.35
N VAL A 55 1.28 5.74 17.71
CA VAL A 55 1.16 4.56 16.85
C VAL A 55 0.02 3.66 17.31
N LEU A 56 -0.89 3.33 16.39
CA LEU A 56 -1.98 2.39 16.57
C LEU A 56 -1.87 1.24 15.57
N ASP A 57 -2.24 0.04 15.99
CA ASP A 57 -2.36 -1.12 15.12
C ASP A 57 -3.77 -1.19 14.55
N ASP A 58 -3.90 -1.33 13.23
CA ASP A 58 -5.18 -1.55 12.56
C ASP A 58 -5.46 -3.03 12.26
N ALA A 59 -4.54 -3.94 12.57
CA ALA A 59 -4.67 -5.38 12.38
C ALA A 59 -4.98 -5.80 10.93
N SER A 60 -4.59 -4.98 9.94
CA SER A 60 -4.96 -5.15 8.53
C SER A 60 -6.48 -5.07 8.27
N ASP A 61 -7.22 -4.39 9.14
CA ASP A 61 -8.67 -4.24 9.06
C ASP A 61 -9.10 -2.79 8.76
N THR A 62 -10.02 -2.64 7.80
CA THR A 62 -10.48 -1.32 7.35
C THR A 62 -11.28 -0.56 8.41
N THR A 63 -12.05 -1.26 9.24
CA THR A 63 -12.85 -0.65 10.30
C THR A 63 -11.94 -0.10 11.38
N ASN A 64 -10.94 -0.88 11.79
CA ASN A 64 -9.93 -0.45 12.75
C ASN A 64 -9.10 0.72 12.22
N ALA A 65 -8.68 0.71 10.96
CA ALA A 65 -7.95 1.83 10.36
C ALA A 65 -8.77 3.14 10.41
N VAL A 66 -10.06 3.08 10.08
CA VAL A 66 -10.98 4.23 10.17
C VAL A 66 -11.16 4.70 11.63
N ASN A 67 -11.36 3.76 12.56
CA ASN A 67 -11.52 4.06 13.99
C ASN A 67 -10.26 4.68 14.59
N ASN A 68 -9.08 4.13 14.29
CA ASN A 68 -7.78 4.66 14.68
C ASN A 68 -7.61 6.09 14.14
N THR A 69 -7.94 6.32 12.87
CA THR A 69 -7.83 7.64 12.24
C THR A 69 -8.73 8.66 12.92
N ARG A 70 -10.00 8.31 13.18
CA ARG A 70 -10.93 9.18 13.91
C ARG A 70 -10.44 9.50 15.31
N LYS A 71 -9.93 8.51 16.04
CA LYS A 71 -9.36 8.68 17.37
C LYS A 71 -8.15 9.62 17.36
N LEU A 72 -7.20 9.39 16.47
CA LEU A 72 -6.00 10.21 16.32
C LEU A 72 -6.35 11.67 16.05
N ILE A 73 -7.35 11.92 15.20
CA ILE A 73 -7.78 13.27 14.84
C ILE A 73 -8.59 13.91 15.99
N ALA A 74 -9.66 13.25 16.44
CA ALA A 74 -10.64 13.85 17.34
C ALA A 74 -10.17 13.89 18.80
N GLU A 75 -9.50 12.84 19.28
CA GLU A 75 -9.04 12.75 20.67
C GLU A 75 -7.61 13.24 20.83
N ASN A 76 -6.69 12.83 19.92
CA ASN A 76 -5.28 13.16 20.06
C ASN A 76 -4.88 14.48 19.38
N GLN A 77 -5.74 15.02 18.50
CA GLN A 77 -5.54 16.28 17.77
C GLN A 77 -4.23 16.26 17.00
N VAL A 78 -4.00 15.21 16.21
CA VAL A 78 -2.80 15.08 15.37
C VAL A 78 -2.83 16.08 14.20
N ASP A 79 -1.66 16.62 13.87
CA ASP A 79 -1.46 17.54 12.75
C ASP A 79 -1.34 16.79 11.40
N VAL A 80 -0.89 15.54 11.44
CA VAL A 80 -0.69 14.66 10.27
C VAL A 80 -1.05 13.23 10.63
N VAL A 81 -1.67 12.51 9.70
CA VAL A 81 -1.86 11.06 9.77
C VAL A 81 -0.91 10.36 8.81
N MET A 82 -0.28 9.27 9.24
CA MET A 82 0.53 8.39 8.39
C MET A 82 -0.03 6.96 8.40
N GLY A 83 0.09 6.29 7.26
CA GLY A 83 -0.50 4.98 7.00
C GLY A 83 -1.83 5.08 6.26
N SER A 84 -2.59 4.01 6.12
CA SER A 84 -2.24 2.64 6.55
C SER A 84 -1.30 1.93 5.56
N THR A 85 -0.81 0.76 5.98
CA THR A 85 0.08 -0.18 5.30
C THR A 85 -0.51 -0.74 4.00
N VAL A 86 -1.83 -1.00 3.96
CA VAL A 86 -2.49 -1.68 2.83
C VAL A 86 -3.52 -0.80 2.13
N SER A 87 -3.65 -0.98 0.81
CA SER A 87 -4.50 -0.13 -0.03
C SER A 87 -5.97 -0.06 0.41
N PRO A 88 -6.63 -1.17 0.83
CA PRO A 88 -8.00 -1.09 1.33
C PRO A 88 -8.14 -0.17 2.55
N ASN A 89 -7.21 -0.26 3.50
CA ASN A 89 -7.22 0.56 4.71
C ASN A 89 -6.96 2.03 4.38
N ALA A 90 -5.93 2.31 3.56
CA ALA A 90 -5.63 3.67 3.14
C ALA A 90 -6.80 4.33 2.39
N LEU A 91 -7.48 3.60 1.50
CA LEU A 91 -8.66 4.10 0.79
C LEU A 91 -9.83 4.40 1.75
N ALA A 92 -10.04 3.57 2.77
CA ALA A 92 -11.09 3.77 3.76
C ALA A 92 -10.87 5.02 4.64
N MET A 93 -9.61 5.43 4.83
CA MET A 93 -9.25 6.60 5.64
C MET A 93 -9.48 7.95 4.94
N ILE A 94 -9.56 7.98 3.60
CA ILE A 94 -9.59 9.21 2.78
C ILE A 94 -10.69 10.17 3.22
N ASP A 95 -11.91 9.66 3.41
CA ASP A 95 -13.06 10.49 3.77
C ASP A 95 -12.86 11.14 5.15
N VAL A 96 -12.30 10.40 6.11
CA VAL A 96 -12.07 10.87 7.48
C VAL A 96 -11.06 12.02 7.50
N VAL A 97 -9.92 11.85 6.82
CA VAL A 97 -8.84 12.85 6.81
C VAL A 97 -9.23 14.09 6.00
N ALA A 98 -10.00 13.92 4.92
CA ALA A 98 -10.50 15.02 4.11
C ALA A 98 -11.55 15.87 4.84
N GLU A 99 -12.50 15.23 5.53
CA GLU A 99 -13.51 15.92 6.36
C GLU A 99 -12.84 16.73 7.46
N ALA A 100 -11.84 16.15 8.13
CA ALA A 100 -11.08 16.78 9.19
C ALA A 100 -10.05 17.80 8.70
N ARG A 101 -9.78 17.86 7.38
CA ARG A 101 -8.72 18.69 6.79
C ARG A 101 -7.34 18.42 7.42
N VAL A 102 -7.05 17.15 7.67
CA VAL A 102 -5.76 16.68 8.18
C VAL A 102 -5.03 15.97 7.05
N PRO A 103 -3.78 16.34 6.72
CA PRO A 103 -3.02 15.64 5.68
C PRO A 103 -2.73 14.19 6.07
N MET A 104 -2.81 13.30 5.10
CA MET A 104 -2.52 11.88 5.21
C MET A 104 -1.35 11.50 4.31
N ILE A 105 -0.39 10.74 4.83
CA ILE A 105 0.69 10.11 4.06
C ILE A 105 0.51 8.59 4.12
N ALA A 106 -0.06 8.02 3.05
CA ALA A 106 -0.27 6.58 2.94
C ALA A 106 1.02 5.80 2.68
N PHE A 107 1.11 4.61 3.26
CA PHE A 107 2.20 3.65 3.02
C PHE A 107 1.81 2.58 1.98
N ALA A 108 0.56 2.59 1.53
CA ALA A 108 0.05 1.69 0.51
C ALA A 108 0.28 2.21 -0.92
N ALA A 109 0.37 1.30 -1.89
CA ALA A 109 0.88 1.60 -3.22
C ALA A 109 -0.19 1.99 -4.27
N SER A 110 -1.45 1.59 -4.08
CA SER A 110 -2.50 1.75 -5.10
C SER A 110 -2.58 3.17 -5.65
N GLU A 111 -2.62 3.29 -6.97
CA GLU A 111 -2.74 4.59 -7.64
C GLU A 111 -4.04 5.31 -7.24
N LYS A 112 -5.11 4.56 -6.96
CA LYS A 112 -6.43 5.07 -6.55
C LYS A 112 -6.43 5.82 -5.21
N ILE A 113 -5.35 5.71 -4.43
CA ILE A 113 -5.19 6.45 -3.17
C ILE A 113 -5.02 7.94 -3.45
N VAL A 114 -4.30 8.31 -4.52
CA VAL A 114 -3.95 9.71 -4.83
C VAL A 114 -4.45 10.19 -6.19
N SER A 115 -4.97 9.30 -7.03
CA SER A 115 -5.41 9.62 -8.40
C SER A 115 -6.81 9.06 -8.72
N PRO A 116 -7.65 9.79 -9.46
CA PRO A 116 -7.46 11.20 -9.86
C PRO A 116 -7.50 12.12 -8.64
N VAL A 117 -6.82 13.27 -8.71
CA VAL A 117 -6.87 14.27 -7.63
C VAL A 117 -8.26 14.91 -7.60
N ASP A 118 -8.88 14.91 -6.43
CA ASP A 118 -10.19 15.51 -6.16
C ASP A 118 -10.16 16.29 -4.83
N ASP A 119 -11.30 16.86 -4.43
CA ASP A 119 -11.45 17.65 -3.20
C ASP A 119 -11.09 16.90 -1.91
N LYS A 120 -11.13 15.56 -1.93
CA LYS A 120 -10.74 14.72 -0.80
C LYS A 120 -9.26 14.35 -0.91
N ARG A 121 -8.81 13.88 -2.07
CA ARG A 121 -7.44 13.42 -2.34
C ARG A 121 -6.41 14.53 -2.34
N ARG A 122 -6.79 15.82 -2.41
CA ARG A 122 -5.87 16.94 -2.13
C ARG A 122 -5.22 16.87 -0.72
N TRP A 123 -5.84 16.14 0.21
CA TRP A 123 -5.31 15.91 1.56
C TRP A 123 -4.48 14.62 1.67
N VAL A 124 -4.38 13.85 0.59
CA VAL A 124 -3.82 12.50 0.63
C VAL A 124 -2.59 12.43 -0.26
N PHE A 125 -1.50 12.01 0.35
CA PHE A 125 -0.21 11.78 -0.29
C PHE A 125 0.16 10.31 -0.08
N LYS A 126 1.10 9.80 -0.89
CA LYS A 126 1.66 8.46 -0.69
C LYS A 126 3.15 8.45 -1.02
N THR A 127 3.91 7.68 -0.27
CA THR A 127 5.34 7.50 -0.48
C THR A 127 5.71 6.37 -1.45
N PRO A 128 4.95 5.26 -1.58
CA PRO A 128 5.33 4.21 -2.51
C PRO A 128 5.10 4.61 -3.97
N GLN A 129 5.83 3.96 -4.87
CA GLN A 129 5.62 4.01 -6.33
C GLN A 129 4.17 3.64 -6.67
N SER A 130 3.59 4.26 -7.72
CA SER A 130 2.28 3.81 -8.22
C SER A 130 2.39 2.44 -8.87
N ASP A 131 1.33 1.64 -8.75
CA ASP A 131 1.25 0.34 -9.42
C ASP A 131 1.43 0.46 -10.94
N ARG A 132 0.98 1.57 -11.53
CA ARG A 132 1.19 1.90 -12.95
C ARG A 132 2.68 1.98 -13.32
N MET A 133 3.47 2.76 -12.57
CA MET A 133 4.92 2.87 -12.85
C MET A 133 5.63 1.52 -12.74
N MET A 134 5.23 0.72 -11.76
CA MET A 134 5.83 -0.60 -11.53
C MET A 134 5.41 -1.63 -12.57
N THR A 135 4.16 -1.55 -13.02
CA THR A 135 3.62 -2.35 -14.09
C THR A 135 4.33 -2.09 -15.41
N GLU A 136 4.50 -0.82 -15.79
CA GLU A 136 5.17 -0.42 -17.03
C GLU A 136 6.55 -1.07 -17.13
N ALA A 137 7.33 -1.02 -16.04
CA ALA A 137 8.65 -1.66 -15.97
C ALA A 137 8.58 -3.20 -16.09
N ILE A 138 7.62 -3.86 -15.43
CA ILE A 138 7.45 -5.32 -15.51
C ILE A 138 7.09 -5.74 -16.93
N VAL A 139 6.14 -5.05 -17.57
CA VAL A 139 5.69 -5.38 -18.94
C VAL A 139 6.81 -5.13 -19.94
N GLU A 140 7.56 -4.04 -19.81
CA GLU A 140 8.71 -3.76 -20.66
C GLU A 140 9.76 -4.89 -20.55
N HIS A 141 10.08 -5.30 -19.32
CA HIS A 141 10.98 -6.41 -19.08
C HIS A 141 10.43 -7.73 -19.66
N MET A 142 9.14 -8.03 -19.49
CA MET A 142 8.51 -9.23 -20.07
C MET A 142 8.62 -9.24 -21.60
N ALA A 143 8.31 -8.13 -22.26
CA ALA A 143 8.39 -7.99 -23.72
C ALA A 143 9.83 -8.17 -24.23
N ALA A 144 10.81 -7.54 -23.58
CA ALA A 144 12.24 -7.69 -23.89
C ALA A 144 12.75 -9.13 -23.72
N ASN A 145 12.08 -9.92 -22.88
CA ASN A 145 12.43 -11.31 -22.58
C ASN A 145 11.53 -12.34 -23.28
N GLY A 146 10.85 -11.93 -24.36
CA GLY A 146 10.12 -12.83 -25.25
C GLY A 146 8.82 -13.40 -24.68
N VAL A 147 8.30 -12.85 -23.58
CA VAL A 147 6.99 -13.25 -23.03
C VAL A 147 5.88 -12.79 -23.97
N LYS A 148 4.95 -13.68 -24.32
CA LYS A 148 3.78 -13.38 -25.17
C LYS A 148 2.46 -13.59 -24.43
N THR A 149 2.39 -14.59 -23.58
CA THR A 149 1.20 -14.94 -22.79
C THR A 149 1.49 -14.86 -21.30
N VAL A 150 0.55 -14.25 -20.56
CA VAL A 150 0.69 -14.04 -19.12
C VAL A 150 -0.55 -14.54 -18.39
N GLY A 151 -0.34 -15.32 -17.34
CA GLY A 151 -1.37 -15.59 -16.35
C GLY A 151 -1.31 -14.59 -15.20
N PHE A 152 -2.45 -14.15 -14.73
CA PHE A 152 -2.54 -13.23 -13.60
C PHE A 152 -3.21 -13.90 -12.41
N ILE A 153 -2.64 -13.72 -11.22
CA ILE A 153 -3.30 -13.99 -9.94
C ILE A 153 -3.01 -12.85 -8.97
N GLY A 154 -4.05 -12.19 -8.48
CA GLY A 154 -3.91 -11.04 -7.59
C GLY A 154 -4.81 -11.13 -6.37
N PHE A 155 -4.57 -10.27 -5.39
CA PHE A 155 -5.50 -10.17 -4.26
C PHE A 155 -6.90 -9.77 -4.71
N SER A 156 -7.92 -10.31 -4.04
CA SER A 156 -9.33 -9.93 -4.21
C SER A 156 -9.65 -8.62 -3.48
N ASP A 157 -8.78 -7.62 -3.62
CA ASP A 157 -8.88 -6.32 -2.95
C ASP A 157 -8.45 -5.17 -3.88
N ALA A 158 -8.49 -3.94 -3.36
CA ALA A 158 -8.14 -2.74 -4.13
C ALA A 158 -6.69 -2.72 -4.64
N TYR A 159 -5.76 -3.44 -4.00
CA TYR A 159 -4.37 -3.54 -4.47
C TYR A 159 -4.28 -4.48 -5.68
N GLY A 160 -4.83 -5.69 -5.56
CA GLY A 160 -4.82 -6.64 -6.67
C GLY A 160 -5.57 -6.11 -7.89
N GLU A 161 -6.66 -5.37 -7.69
CA GLU A 161 -7.41 -4.76 -8.79
C GLU A 161 -6.69 -3.57 -9.43
N SER A 162 -6.00 -2.75 -8.63
CA SER A 162 -5.14 -1.66 -9.12
C SER A 162 -4.01 -2.18 -10.02
N TRP A 163 -3.40 -3.31 -9.61
CA TRP A 163 -2.42 -4.04 -10.42
C TRP A 163 -3.02 -4.63 -11.68
N TYR A 164 -4.17 -5.31 -11.59
CA TYR A 164 -4.81 -5.91 -12.76
C TYR A 164 -5.13 -4.87 -13.82
N GLN A 165 -5.75 -3.76 -13.41
CA GLN A 165 -6.11 -2.66 -14.32
C GLN A 165 -4.86 -2.13 -15.02
N SER A 166 -3.88 -1.66 -14.25
CA SER A 166 -2.63 -1.11 -14.79
C SER A 166 -1.93 -2.12 -15.71
N PHE A 167 -1.82 -3.38 -15.28
CA PHE A 167 -1.13 -4.44 -16.02
C PHE A 167 -1.83 -4.80 -17.31
N SER A 168 -3.15 -4.93 -17.29
CA SER A 168 -3.92 -5.24 -18.50
C SER A 168 -3.75 -4.17 -19.58
N GLU A 169 -3.76 -2.90 -19.20
CA GLU A 169 -3.55 -1.76 -20.11
C GLU A 169 -2.13 -1.76 -20.69
N ALA A 170 -1.11 -1.90 -19.84
CA ALA A 170 0.29 -1.92 -20.27
C ALA A 170 0.62 -3.16 -21.11
N ALA A 171 0.13 -4.34 -20.73
CA ALA A 171 0.32 -5.58 -21.45
C ALA A 171 -0.27 -5.49 -22.87
N ALA A 172 -1.50 -4.99 -23.00
CA ALA A 172 -2.14 -4.76 -24.28
C ALA A 172 -1.31 -3.81 -25.17
N ALA A 173 -0.80 -2.71 -24.61
CA ALA A 173 0.05 -1.76 -25.33
C ALA A 173 1.37 -2.35 -25.84
N LYS A 174 1.87 -3.42 -25.20
CA LYS A 174 3.10 -4.14 -25.61
C LYS A 174 2.82 -5.47 -26.32
N GLY A 175 1.57 -5.79 -26.62
CA GLY A 175 1.17 -7.00 -27.32
C GLY A 175 1.29 -8.30 -26.49
N LEU A 176 1.29 -8.20 -25.16
CA LEU A 176 1.21 -9.34 -24.26
C LEU A 176 -0.26 -9.71 -24.03
N GLN A 177 -0.56 -11.01 -24.07
CA GLN A 177 -1.91 -11.52 -23.92
C GLN A 177 -2.12 -12.07 -22.51
N LEU A 178 -3.11 -11.54 -21.80
CA LEU A 178 -3.60 -12.14 -20.56
C LEU A 178 -4.48 -13.35 -20.89
N VAL A 179 -4.00 -14.56 -20.59
CA VAL A 179 -4.70 -15.81 -20.95
C VAL A 179 -5.53 -16.40 -19.81
N VAL A 180 -5.31 -15.91 -18.58
CA VAL A 180 -6.03 -16.33 -17.37
C VAL A 180 -5.92 -15.23 -16.33
N ASN A 181 -6.99 -15.01 -15.57
CA ASN A 181 -7.10 -13.94 -14.59
C ASN A 181 -7.82 -14.44 -13.33
N GLU A 182 -7.08 -14.65 -12.24
CA GLU A 182 -7.59 -15.22 -10.99
C GLU A 182 -7.42 -14.26 -9.80
N ARG A 183 -8.13 -14.58 -8.71
CA ARG A 183 -8.12 -13.82 -7.45
C ARG A 183 -7.97 -14.73 -6.25
N TYR A 184 -7.38 -14.21 -5.17
CA TYR A 184 -7.31 -14.87 -3.86
C TYR A 184 -7.33 -13.85 -2.72
N ASN A 185 -7.74 -14.25 -1.52
CA ASN A 185 -7.70 -13.38 -0.35
C ASN A 185 -6.35 -13.48 0.36
N ARG A 186 -5.98 -12.43 1.07
CA ARG A 186 -4.75 -12.40 1.89
C ARG A 186 -4.72 -13.49 2.97
N THR A 187 -5.90 -13.93 3.41
CA THR A 187 -6.10 -14.94 4.46
C THR A 187 -6.32 -16.34 3.91
N ASP A 188 -6.37 -16.52 2.59
CA ASP A 188 -6.59 -17.85 2.00
C ASP A 188 -5.41 -18.76 2.35
N THR A 189 -5.73 -20.01 2.71
CA THR A 189 -4.73 -21.04 3.01
C THR A 189 -4.38 -21.90 1.79
N SER A 190 -5.13 -21.75 0.69
CA SER A 190 -4.91 -22.47 -0.57
C SER A 190 -5.35 -21.64 -1.77
N VAL A 191 -4.60 -21.75 -2.85
CA VAL A 191 -4.92 -21.19 -4.18
C VAL A 191 -4.89 -22.27 -5.28
N THR A 192 -5.08 -23.54 -4.89
CA THR A 192 -4.93 -24.69 -5.80
C THR A 192 -5.85 -24.58 -7.01
N GLY A 193 -7.12 -24.21 -6.82
CA GLY A 193 -8.08 -24.11 -7.93
C GLY A 193 -7.67 -23.05 -8.95
N GLN A 194 -7.26 -21.88 -8.47
CA GLN A 194 -6.75 -20.78 -9.29
C GLN A 194 -5.48 -21.21 -10.05
N VAL A 195 -4.53 -21.83 -9.35
CA VAL A 195 -3.28 -22.29 -9.95
C VAL A 195 -3.51 -23.38 -11.00
N LEU A 196 -4.44 -24.31 -10.80
CA LEU A 196 -4.73 -25.34 -11.79
C LEU A 196 -5.27 -24.74 -13.10
N LYS A 197 -6.12 -23.71 -13.03
CA LYS A 197 -6.54 -22.97 -14.22
C LYS A 197 -5.36 -22.28 -14.91
N ILE A 198 -4.46 -21.68 -14.12
CA ILE A 198 -3.28 -21.01 -14.65
C ILE A 198 -2.35 -21.99 -15.37
N VAL A 199 -2.04 -23.12 -14.75
CA VAL A 199 -1.21 -24.17 -15.36
C VAL A 199 -1.89 -24.75 -16.61
N GLY A 200 -3.22 -24.94 -16.57
CA GLY A 200 -4.00 -25.41 -17.71
C GLY A 200 -3.97 -24.46 -18.91
N ALA A 201 -3.89 -23.15 -18.68
CA ALA A 201 -3.77 -22.12 -19.70
C ALA A 201 -2.36 -22.02 -20.31
N LYS A 202 -1.34 -22.65 -19.69
CA LYS A 202 0.06 -22.71 -20.17
C LYS A 202 0.67 -21.36 -20.56
N PRO A 203 0.62 -20.31 -19.72
CA PRO A 203 1.22 -19.02 -20.05
C PRO A 203 2.76 -19.08 -20.00
N ASP A 204 3.43 -18.24 -20.80
CA ASP A 204 4.89 -18.06 -20.77
C ASP A 204 5.38 -17.52 -19.42
N ALA A 205 4.56 -16.67 -18.81
CA ALA A 205 4.82 -16.08 -17.50
C ALA A 205 3.57 -16.00 -16.62
N VAL A 206 3.75 -15.94 -15.30
CA VAL A 206 2.69 -15.61 -14.35
C VAL A 206 3.06 -14.37 -13.56
N LEU A 207 2.16 -13.39 -13.50
CA LEU A 207 2.24 -12.26 -12.58
C LEU A 207 1.41 -12.54 -11.33
N ILE A 208 2.07 -12.52 -10.17
CA ILE A 208 1.43 -12.59 -8.87
C ILE A 208 1.33 -11.16 -8.31
N ALA A 209 0.11 -10.62 -8.30
CA ALA A 209 -0.21 -9.32 -7.71
C ALA A 209 -0.56 -9.46 -6.22
N GLY A 210 0.43 -9.85 -5.43
CA GLY A 210 0.35 -10.00 -3.97
C GLY A 210 1.30 -9.05 -3.23
N SER A 211 1.19 -9.02 -1.90
CA SER A 211 2.12 -8.30 -1.02
C SER A 211 2.27 -9.02 0.31
N GLY A 212 3.37 -8.76 1.00
CA GLY A 212 3.73 -9.40 2.25
C GLY A 212 3.87 -10.92 2.12
N THR A 213 3.72 -11.61 3.25
CA THR A 213 3.84 -13.07 3.34
C THR A 213 2.84 -13.82 2.45
N PRO A 214 1.55 -13.40 2.32
CA PRO A 214 0.58 -14.10 1.48
C PRO A 214 0.91 -14.14 -0.01
N ALA A 215 1.83 -13.31 -0.52
CA ALA A 215 2.30 -13.37 -1.91
C ALA A 215 3.09 -14.65 -2.24
N ALA A 216 3.62 -15.34 -1.22
CA ALA A 216 4.38 -16.58 -1.41
C ALA A 216 3.48 -17.77 -1.78
N LEU A 217 2.21 -17.76 -1.39
CA LEU A 217 1.30 -18.90 -1.55
C LEU A 217 1.09 -19.27 -3.03
N PRO A 218 0.70 -18.35 -3.94
CA PRO A 218 0.61 -18.67 -5.37
C PRO A 218 1.91 -19.17 -5.97
N GLN A 219 3.05 -18.58 -5.59
CA GLN A 219 4.36 -18.98 -6.11
C GLN A 219 4.73 -20.41 -5.70
N LYS A 220 4.52 -20.77 -4.42
CA LYS A 220 4.75 -22.14 -3.94
C LYS A 220 3.84 -23.13 -4.66
N THR A 221 2.54 -22.84 -4.73
CA THR A 221 1.58 -23.75 -5.38
C THR A 221 1.84 -23.89 -6.88
N LEU A 222 2.26 -22.83 -7.59
CA LEU A 222 2.68 -22.93 -9.00
C LEU A 222 3.85 -23.90 -9.17
N LYS A 223 4.89 -23.79 -8.33
CA LYS A 223 6.04 -24.71 -8.35
C LYS A 223 5.64 -26.15 -8.03
N GLU A 224 4.81 -26.36 -7.00
CA GLU A 224 4.30 -27.68 -6.61
C GLU A 224 3.44 -28.34 -7.71
N ARG A 225 2.77 -27.55 -8.55
CA ARG A 225 1.99 -28.01 -9.70
C ARG A 225 2.79 -28.07 -11.00
N GLY A 226 4.11 -27.94 -10.93
CA GLY A 226 5.02 -28.15 -12.07
C GLY A 226 5.07 -26.99 -13.07
N TYR A 227 4.66 -25.78 -12.68
CA TYR A 227 4.81 -24.61 -13.55
C TYR A 227 6.31 -24.27 -13.72
N ALA A 228 6.81 -24.40 -14.93
CA ALA A 228 8.22 -24.15 -15.28
C ALA A 228 8.47 -22.78 -15.94
N GLY A 229 7.41 -22.00 -16.19
CA GLY A 229 7.50 -20.67 -16.80
C GLY A 229 8.03 -19.60 -15.83
N LYS A 230 8.13 -18.35 -16.34
CA LYS A 230 8.66 -17.24 -15.55
C LYS A 230 7.62 -16.78 -14.53
N ILE A 231 8.03 -16.51 -13.30
CA ILE A 231 7.15 -15.95 -12.27
C ILE A 231 7.61 -14.52 -11.96
N TYR A 232 6.70 -13.58 -12.10
CA TYR A 232 6.85 -12.18 -11.74
C TYR A 232 6.01 -11.88 -10.50
N GLN A 233 6.52 -11.00 -9.65
CA GLN A 233 5.87 -10.52 -8.43
C GLN A 233 5.88 -8.98 -8.45
N THR A 234 5.21 -8.37 -7.49
CA THR A 234 5.18 -6.92 -7.32
C THR A 234 6.29 -6.44 -6.38
N HIS A 235 6.44 -5.12 -6.23
CA HIS A 235 7.26 -4.51 -5.18
C HIS A 235 6.69 -4.74 -3.76
N GLY A 236 5.48 -5.26 -3.63
CA GLY A 236 4.86 -5.54 -2.34
C GLY A 236 5.43 -6.79 -1.64
N VAL A 237 6.31 -7.54 -2.31
CA VAL A 237 6.91 -8.75 -1.77
C VAL A 237 8.31 -8.44 -1.22
N PRO A 238 8.56 -8.57 0.09
CA PRO A 238 9.91 -8.46 0.61
C PRO A 238 10.78 -9.59 0.03
N THR A 239 12.06 -9.31 -0.28
CA THR A 239 12.98 -10.26 -0.94
C THR A 239 12.89 -11.65 -0.32
N VAL A 240 12.23 -12.57 -1.02
CA VAL A 240 12.12 -13.96 -0.59
C VAL A 240 13.45 -14.61 -0.96
N ARG A 241 14.30 -14.83 0.04
CA ARG A 241 15.44 -15.74 -0.11
C ARG A 241 14.94 -17.18 -0.20
#